data_AF-A0A368G8X5-F1
#
_entry.id   AF-A0A368G8X5-F1
#
_cell.length_a   1.000
_cell.length_b   1.000
_cell.length_c   1.000
_cell.angle_alpha   90.00
_cell.angle_beta   90.00
_cell.angle_gamma   90.00
#
_symmetry.space_group_name_H-M   'P 1'
#
loop_
_entity.id
_entity.type
_entity.pdbx_description
1 polymer ?
#
loop_
_entity_poly.entity_id
_entity_poly.type
_entity_poly.pdbx_seq_one_letter_code
_entity_poly.pdbx_strand_id
1 'polypeptide(L)'
;MLVVKEINEFRNGLAVLCNYDWVPIPIAYPQVVFLAVRCYFILCLVCRQYLVGDGAPKHTPVDLYVPFMTILQFLFFVAWMKVAEALLNPLGEDDDDFECNFLIDRNIAIGMAIVDQTSDKFPTMKMDVLSDRDLMYMNYEKYDEGGHALVGSVSSITLPATSADAWSRQGSRMFDLFVQGDEKGLGTRDSTDGFAVIKL
;
A
#
# COMPACT_ATOMS: atom_id res chain seq x y z
N MET A 1 -15.48 -2.01 33.13
CA MET A 1 -16.17 -1.98 31.81
C MET A 1 -15.22 -2.25 30.64
N LEU A 2 -13.90 -1.95 30.74
CA LEU A 2 -12.92 -2.24 29.68
C LEU A 2 -12.74 -3.74 29.39
N VAL A 3 -12.57 -4.58 30.42
CA VAL A 3 -12.42 -6.04 30.24
C VAL A 3 -13.58 -6.67 29.46
N VAL A 4 -14.81 -6.23 29.72
CA VAL A 4 -16.00 -6.72 29.00
C VAL A 4 -15.99 -6.29 27.53
N LYS A 5 -15.43 -5.11 27.20
CA LYS A 5 -15.26 -4.67 25.81
C LYS A 5 -14.26 -5.56 25.09
N GLU A 6 -13.07 -5.80 25.67
CA GLU A 6 -12.04 -6.67 25.09
C GLU A 6 -12.55 -8.10 24.85
N ILE A 7 -13.28 -8.68 25.81
CA ILE A 7 -13.90 -10.00 25.65
C ILE A 7 -14.92 -10.00 24.52
N ASN A 8 -15.71 -8.93 24.37
CA ASN A 8 -16.69 -8.82 23.30
C ASN A 8 -16.02 -8.65 21.92
N GLU A 9 -14.90 -7.92 21.85
CA GLU A 9 -14.09 -7.80 20.63
C GLU A 9 -13.48 -9.15 20.22
N PHE A 10 -12.91 -9.89 21.17
CA PHE A 10 -12.43 -11.25 20.92
C PHE A 10 -13.55 -12.19 20.43
N ARG A 11 -14.72 -12.14 21.10
CA ARG A 11 -15.90 -12.90 20.69
C ARG A 11 -16.37 -12.53 19.28
N ASN A 12 -16.37 -11.23 18.94
CA ASN A 12 -16.74 -10.78 17.61
C ASN A 12 -15.75 -11.28 16.56
N GLY A 13 -14.45 -11.32 16.86
CA GLY A 13 -13.44 -11.92 15.98
C GLY A 13 -13.72 -13.40 15.71
N LEU A 14 -13.99 -14.19 16.75
CA LEU A 14 -14.37 -15.60 16.60
C LEU A 14 -15.70 -15.76 15.83
N ALA A 15 -16.68 -14.90 16.08
CA ALA A 15 -17.97 -14.95 15.39
C ALA A 15 -17.83 -14.66 13.88
N VAL A 16 -16.94 -13.73 13.50
CA VAL A 16 -16.62 -13.48 12.09
C VAL A 16 -16.00 -14.73 11.45
N LEU A 17 -15.07 -15.39 12.13
CA LEU A 17 -14.45 -16.64 11.65
C LEU A 17 -15.50 -17.75 11.46
N CYS A 18 -16.39 -17.95 12.44
CA CYS A 18 -17.48 -18.91 12.32
C CYS A 18 -18.45 -18.56 11.18
N ASN A 19 -18.70 -17.28 10.92
CA ASN A 19 -19.56 -16.88 9.81
C ASN A 19 -18.92 -17.16 8.43
N TYR A 20 -17.60 -17.04 8.32
CA TYR A 20 -16.87 -17.42 7.10
C TYR A 20 -16.92 -18.93 6.82
N ASP A 21 -16.91 -19.77 7.87
CA ASP A 21 -17.09 -21.22 7.76
C ASP A 21 -18.56 -21.62 7.52
N TRP A 22 -19.50 -20.94 8.18
CA TRP A 22 -20.94 -21.26 8.12
C TRP A 22 -21.57 -21.04 6.75
N VAL A 23 -21.16 -19.98 6.03
CA VAL A 23 -21.67 -19.68 4.68
C VAL A 23 -20.52 -19.76 3.68
N PRO A 24 -20.23 -20.95 3.13
CA PRO A 24 -19.23 -21.07 2.07
C PRO A 24 -19.73 -20.40 0.79
N ILE A 25 -18.78 -20.00 -0.07
CA ILE A 25 -19.08 -19.49 -1.41
C ILE A 25 -19.93 -20.53 -2.15
N PRO A 26 -21.01 -20.14 -2.85
CA PRO A 26 -21.83 -21.10 -3.55
C PRO A 26 -21.01 -21.94 -4.52
N ILE A 27 -21.16 -23.26 -4.40
CA ILE A 27 -20.34 -24.28 -5.09
C ILE A 27 -20.35 -24.09 -6.61
N ALA A 28 -21.44 -23.54 -7.16
CA ALA A 28 -21.55 -23.24 -8.58
C ALA A 28 -20.48 -22.25 -9.08
N TYR A 29 -20.01 -21.30 -8.27
CA TYR A 29 -19.05 -20.29 -8.70
C TYR A 29 -17.67 -20.87 -9.04
N PRO A 30 -16.98 -21.60 -8.14
CA PRO A 30 -15.73 -22.26 -8.51
C PRO A 30 -15.93 -23.26 -9.65
N GLN A 31 -17.04 -24.00 -9.66
CA GLN A 31 -17.33 -24.99 -10.69
C GLN A 31 -17.38 -24.38 -12.11
N VAL A 32 -18.06 -23.23 -12.27
CA VAL A 32 -18.14 -22.55 -13.58
C VAL A 32 -16.76 -22.05 -14.00
N VAL A 33 -15.96 -21.52 -13.08
CA VAL A 33 -14.58 -21.07 -13.37
C VAL A 33 -13.70 -22.24 -13.79
N PHE A 34 -13.69 -23.35 -13.03
CA PHE A 34 -12.93 -24.55 -13.37
C PHE A 34 -13.35 -25.13 -14.73
N LEU A 35 -14.65 -25.17 -15.02
CA LEU A 35 -15.17 -25.63 -16.30
C LEU A 35 -14.71 -24.71 -17.44
N ALA A 36 -14.84 -23.39 -17.29
CA ALA A 36 -14.48 -22.43 -18.31
C ALA A 36 -12.99 -22.51 -18.68
N VAL A 37 -12.10 -22.56 -17.68
CA VAL A 37 -10.64 -22.67 -17.89
C VAL A 37 -10.30 -24.00 -18.58
N ARG A 38 -10.87 -25.12 -18.11
CA ARG A 38 -10.62 -26.45 -18.71
C ARG A 38 -11.13 -26.54 -20.14
N CYS A 39 -12.35 -26.08 -20.42
CA CYS A 39 -12.93 -26.07 -21.77
C CYS A 39 -12.14 -25.17 -22.72
N TYR A 40 -11.71 -23.98 -22.27
CA TYR A 40 -10.86 -23.09 -23.07
C TYR A 40 -9.56 -23.78 -23.50
N PHE A 41 -8.90 -24.50 -22.58
CA PHE A 41 -7.66 -25.20 -22.91
C PHE A 41 -7.85 -26.45 -23.75
N ILE A 42 -8.95 -27.20 -23.57
CA ILE A 42 -9.31 -28.32 -24.47
C ILE A 42 -9.48 -27.81 -25.91
N LEU A 43 -10.16 -26.67 -26.10
CA LEU A 43 -10.28 -26.05 -27.42
C LEU A 43 -8.93 -25.58 -27.96
N CYS A 44 -8.09 -24.96 -27.13
CA CYS A 44 -6.74 -24.55 -27.55
C CYS A 44 -5.86 -25.73 -27.95
N LEU A 45 -6.00 -26.89 -27.30
CA LEU A 45 -5.26 -28.11 -27.62
C LEU A 45 -5.59 -28.65 -29.01
N VAL A 46 -6.82 -28.49 -29.50
CA VAL A 46 -7.24 -28.92 -30.84
C VAL A 46 -6.99 -27.83 -31.87
N CYS A 47 -7.33 -26.57 -31.57
CA CYS A 47 -7.25 -25.47 -32.53
C CYS A 47 -5.82 -24.98 -32.81
N ARG A 48 -4.88 -25.20 -31.88
CA ARG A 48 -3.48 -24.76 -32.02
C ARG A 48 -2.51 -25.89 -32.33
N GLN A 49 -3.02 -27.03 -32.81
CA GLN A 49 -2.17 -28.08 -33.37
C GLN A 49 -1.56 -27.60 -34.69
N TYR A 50 -0.25 -27.78 -34.85
CA TYR A 50 0.41 -27.57 -36.12
C TYR A 50 0.10 -28.76 -37.03
N LEU A 51 -0.62 -28.50 -38.13
CA LEU A 51 -0.95 -29.51 -39.14
C LEU A 51 0.25 -29.66 -40.08
N VAL A 52 1.00 -30.75 -39.92
CA VAL A 52 2.11 -31.10 -40.82
C VAL A 52 1.57 -31.98 -41.95
N GLY A 53 1.51 -31.44 -43.18
CA GLY A 53 1.12 -32.20 -44.37
C GLY A 53 1.26 -31.41 -45.67
N ASP A 54 1.60 -32.11 -46.76
CA ASP A 54 1.88 -31.57 -48.12
C ASP A 54 0.71 -30.84 -48.81
N GLY A 55 -0.44 -30.71 -48.14
CA GLY A 55 -1.63 -29.98 -48.61
C GLY A 55 -2.19 -28.97 -47.61
N ALA A 56 -1.44 -28.61 -46.57
CA ALA A 56 -1.92 -27.71 -45.52
C ALA A 56 -1.94 -26.24 -46.02
N PRO A 57 -3.08 -25.52 -45.93
CA PRO A 57 -3.23 -24.16 -46.47
C PRO A 57 -2.41 -23.07 -45.77
N LYS A 58 -1.65 -23.41 -44.72
CA LYS A 58 -0.77 -22.49 -43.99
C LYS A 58 0.61 -23.12 -43.84
N HIS A 59 1.48 -22.95 -44.84
CA HIS A 59 2.91 -23.18 -44.68
C HIS A 59 3.50 -22.08 -43.78
N THR A 60 3.42 -22.29 -42.46
CA THR A 60 4.19 -21.48 -41.52
C THR A 60 5.66 -21.91 -41.58
N PRO A 61 6.62 -20.98 -41.78
CA PRO A 61 8.05 -21.30 -41.93
C PRO A 61 8.70 -21.82 -40.64
N VAL A 62 7.99 -21.73 -39.51
CA VAL A 62 8.45 -22.20 -38.20
C VAL A 62 7.50 -23.29 -37.74
N ASP A 63 7.89 -24.53 -38.00
CA ASP A 63 7.18 -25.70 -37.51
C ASP A 63 7.68 -26.02 -36.09
N LEU A 64 7.10 -25.33 -35.11
CA LEU A 64 7.39 -25.56 -33.69
C LEU A 64 6.67 -26.84 -33.27
N TYR A 65 7.38 -27.97 -33.28
CA TYR A 65 6.87 -29.27 -32.78
C TYR A 65 6.20 -29.15 -31.39
N VAL A 66 6.66 -28.20 -30.57
CA VAL A 66 6.09 -27.86 -29.27
C VAL A 66 5.53 -26.43 -29.29
N PRO A 67 4.23 -26.20 -28.99
CA PRO A 67 3.63 -24.87 -28.96
C PRO A 67 3.99 -24.10 -27.68
N PHE A 68 5.24 -23.60 -27.59
CA PHE A 68 5.78 -22.89 -26.41
C PHE A 68 4.87 -21.77 -25.88
N MET A 69 4.33 -20.93 -26.78
CA MET A 69 3.46 -19.82 -26.39
C MET A 69 2.13 -20.29 -25.77
N THR A 70 1.58 -21.40 -26.25
CA THR A 70 0.35 -21.98 -25.67
C THR A 70 0.62 -22.61 -24.31
N ILE A 71 1.79 -23.21 -24.11
CA ILE A 71 2.21 -23.77 -22.81
C ILE A 71 2.38 -22.65 -21.78
N LEU A 72 3.01 -21.54 -22.14
CA LEU A 72 3.16 -20.39 -21.25
C LEU A 72 1.80 -19.80 -20.86
N GLN A 73 0.87 -19.65 -21.82
CA GLN A 73 -0.50 -19.22 -21.53
C GLN A 73 -1.22 -20.21 -20.60
N PHE A 74 -1.05 -21.52 -20.83
CA PHE A 74 -1.60 -22.55 -19.95
C PHE A 74 -1.10 -22.41 -18.51
N LEU A 75 0.21 -22.26 -18.33
CA LEU A 75 0.79 -22.08 -17.00
C LEU A 75 0.24 -20.85 -16.29
N PHE A 76 0.16 -19.69 -16.94
CA PHE A 76 -0.36 -18.48 -16.30
C PHE A 76 -1.83 -18.60 -15.85
N PHE A 77 -2.72 -19.07 -16.74
CA PHE A 77 -4.14 -19.15 -16.39
C PHE A 77 -4.46 -20.28 -15.41
N VAL A 78 -3.79 -21.44 -15.53
CA VAL A 78 -3.98 -22.55 -14.58
C VAL A 78 -3.34 -22.23 -13.24
N ALA A 79 -2.16 -21.60 -13.21
CA ALA A 79 -1.54 -21.15 -11.97
C ALA A 79 -2.40 -20.11 -11.26
N TRP A 80 -2.96 -19.13 -11.99
CA TRP A 80 -3.85 -18.15 -11.38
C TRP A 80 -5.11 -18.81 -10.80
N MET A 81 -5.73 -19.73 -11.54
CA MET A 81 -6.87 -20.51 -11.03
C MET A 81 -6.49 -21.32 -9.78
N LYS A 82 -5.29 -21.89 -9.73
CA LYS A 82 -4.78 -22.65 -8.58
C LYS A 82 -4.51 -21.78 -7.36
N VAL A 83 -4.02 -20.55 -7.53
CA VAL A 83 -3.89 -19.58 -6.43
C VAL A 83 -5.26 -19.27 -5.82
N ALA A 84 -6.29 -19.09 -6.66
CA ALA A 84 -7.65 -18.86 -6.16
C ALA A 84 -8.24 -20.09 -5.44
N GLU A 85 -7.86 -21.30 -5.85
CA GLU A 85 -8.23 -22.56 -5.18
C GLU A 85 -7.58 -22.68 -3.80
N ALA A 86 -6.27 -22.39 -3.69
CA ALA A 86 -5.55 -22.40 -2.42
C ALA A 86 -6.13 -21.39 -1.41
N LEU A 87 -6.50 -20.19 -1.88
CA LEU A 87 -7.08 -19.16 -1.01
C LEU A 87 -8.55 -19.39 -0.65
N LEU A 88 -9.20 -20.42 -1.22
CA LEU A 88 -10.63 -20.67 -0.99
C LEU A 88 -10.88 -21.23 0.41
N ASN A 89 -9.91 -21.98 0.96
CA ASN A 89 -9.98 -22.53 2.31
C ASN A 89 -8.65 -22.34 3.06
N PRO A 90 -8.36 -21.14 3.58
CA PRO A 90 -7.09 -20.83 4.25
C PRO A 90 -6.93 -21.47 5.64
N LEU A 91 -7.91 -22.24 6.10
CA LEU A 91 -7.92 -22.95 7.39
C LEU A 91 -7.70 -24.46 7.23
N GLY A 92 -7.24 -24.90 6.06
CA GLY A 92 -6.96 -26.29 5.76
C GLY A 92 -5.63 -26.78 6.35
N GLU A 93 -5.06 -27.77 5.67
CA GLU A 93 -3.78 -28.41 6.00
C GLU A 93 -2.75 -28.21 4.86
N ASP A 94 -3.05 -27.34 3.89
CA ASP A 94 -2.09 -27.04 2.82
C ASP A 94 -0.90 -26.25 3.38
N ASP A 95 0.26 -26.36 2.74
CA ASP A 95 1.51 -25.72 3.20
C ASP A 95 1.40 -24.19 3.33
N ASP A 96 0.50 -23.56 2.59
CA ASP A 96 0.25 -22.11 2.57
C ASP A 96 -0.92 -21.67 3.49
N ASP A 97 -1.56 -22.60 4.21
CA ASP A 97 -2.66 -22.33 5.14
C ASP A 97 -2.20 -21.76 6.48
N PHE A 98 -3.12 -21.19 7.25
CA PHE A 98 -2.81 -20.70 8.58
C PHE A 98 -2.49 -21.86 9.55
N GLU A 99 -1.32 -21.81 10.18
CA GLU A 99 -0.94 -22.70 11.29
C GLU A 99 -1.75 -22.41 12.57
N CYS A 100 -3.03 -22.77 12.56
CA CYS A 100 -3.95 -22.49 13.65
C CYS A 100 -3.55 -23.19 14.97
N ASN A 101 -3.03 -24.41 14.89
CA ASN A 101 -2.54 -25.15 16.06
C ASN A 101 -1.43 -24.40 16.78
N PHE A 102 -0.45 -23.88 16.03
CA PHE A 102 0.64 -23.08 16.59
C PHE A 102 0.12 -21.80 17.24
N LEU A 103 -0.81 -21.09 16.59
CA LEU A 103 -1.41 -19.87 17.13
C LEU A 103 -2.17 -20.13 18.43
N ILE A 104 -2.92 -21.23 18.53
CA ILE A 104 -3.66 -21.59 19.74
C ILE A 104 -2.68 -21.89 20.88
N ASP A 105 -1.69 -22.74 20.64
CA ASP A 105 -0.70 -23.11 21.65
C ASP A 105 0.08 -21.89 22.16
N ARG A 106 0.51 -21.02 21.24
CA ARG A 106 1.20 -19.77 21.56
C ARG A 106 0.32 -18.85 22.39
N ASN A 107 -0.92 -18.63 22.01
CA ASN A 107 -1.82 -17.70 22.68
C ASN A 107 -2.18 -18.18 24.09
N ILE A 108 -2.40 -19.48 24.30
CA ILE A 108 -2.66 -20.04 25.63
C ILE A 108 -1.40 -19.94 26.50
N ALA A 109 -0.23 -20.33 25.98
CA ALA A 109 1.02 -20.29 26.73
C ALA A 109 1.38 -18.86 27.18
N ILE A 110 1.32 -17.90 26.25
CA ILE A 110 1.62 -16.50 26.55
C ILE A 110 0.55 -15.90 27.46
N GLY A 111 -0.74 -16.14 27.19
CA GLY A 111 -1.84 -15.62 28.01
C GLY A 111 -1.74 -16.08 29.47
N MET A 112 -1.45 -17.36 29.69
CA MET A 112 -1.25 -17.91 31.04
C MET A 112 0.02 -17.38 31.69
N ALA A 113 1.13 -17.27 30.96
CA ALA A 113 2.38 -16.70 31.49
C ALA A 113 2.21 -15.24 31.91
N ILE A 114 1.43 -14.46 31.17
CA ILE A 114 1.16 -13.06 31.49
C ILE A 114 0.43 -12.94 32.84
N VAL A 115 -0.66 -13.70 32.99
CA VAL A 115 -1.53 -13.63 34.17
C VAL A 115 -0.90 -14.27 35.41
N ASP A 116 -0.09 -15.32 35.25
CA ASP A 116 0.50 -16.05 36.38
C ASP A 116 1.92 -15.57 36.70
N GLN A 117 2.82 -15.63 35.74
CA GLN A 117 4.25 -15.40 35.98
C GLN A 117 4.61 -13.92 36.01
N THR A 118 3.90 -13.06 35.28
CA THR A 118 4.25 -11.62 35.15
C THR A 118 3.27 -10.66 35.83
N SER A 119 2.20 -11.16 36.43
CA SER A 119 1.24 -10.31 37.14
C SER A 119 1.93 -9.57 38.29
N ASP A 120 1.84 -8.25 38.26
CA ASP A 120 2.43 -7.32 39.25
C ASP A 120 3.96 -7.47 39.44
N LYS A 121 4.65 -8.10 38.47
CA LYS A 121 6.11 -8.19 38.46
C LYS A 121 6.66 -7.21 37.43
N PHE A 122 7.48 -6.28 37.91
CA PHE A 122 8.15 -5.29 37.08
C PHE A 122 9.66 -5.32 37.34
N PRO A 123 10.50 -5.07 36.32
CA PRO A 123 11.93 -4.95 36.51
C PRO A 123 12.25 -3.72 37.38
N THR A 124 13.40 -3.74 38.06
CA THR A 124 13.84 -2.59 38.85
C THR A 124 14.03 -1.38 37.95
N MET A 125 13.33 -0.30 38.27
CA MET A 125 13.42 0.96 37.53
C MET A 125 14.83 1.54 37.66
N LYS A 126 15.51 1.69 36.53
CA LYS A 126 16.83 2.32 36.41
C LYS A 126 16.75 3.37 35.31
N MET A 127 17.56 4.41 35.42
CA MET A 127 17.71 5.36 34.33
C MET A 127 18.28 4.63 33.12
N ASP A 128 17.63 4.80 31.97
CA ASP A 128 18.07 4.19 30.73
C ASP A 128 19.38 4.83 30.25
N VAL A 129 20.10 4.12 29.39
CA VAL A 129 21.35 4.56 28.75
C VAL A 129 21.16 5.89 28.02
N LEU A 130 19.96 6.15 27.50
CA LEU A 130 19.58 7.40 26.84
C LEU A 130 19.25 8.56 27.80
N SER A 131 19.33 8.37 29.12
CA SER A 131 19.14 9.48 30.08
C SER A 131 20.30 10.46 30.09
N ASP A 132 21.47 10.04 29.62
CA ASP A 132 22.61 10.92 29.37
C ASP A 132 22.47 11.56 27.98
N ARG A 133 22.55 12.89 27.92
CA ARG A 133 22.40 13.64 26.66
C ARG A 133 23.50 13.31 25.66
N ASP A 134 24.67 12.95 26.16
CA ASP A 134 25.82 12.61 25.33
C ASP A 134 25.65 11.21 24.69
N LEU A 135 24.87 10.32 25.31
CA LEU A 135 24.61 8.97 24.81
C LEU A 135 23.48 8.90 23.78
N MET A 136 22.69 9.98 23.63
CA MET A 136 21.66 10.11 22.58
C MET A 136 22.26 9.98 21.17
N TYR A 137 23.56 10.27 21.02
CA TYR A 137 24.27 10.30 19.73
C TYR A 137 25.18 9.08 19.48
N MET A 138 25.11 8.03 20.30
CA MET A 138 26.09 6.93 20.27
C MET A 138 25.87 5.88 19.17
N ASN A 139 24.91 6.08 18.26
CA ASN A 139 24.66 5.21 17.10
C ASN A 139 24.70 5.97 15.76
N TYR A 140 25.38 7.13 15.69
CA TYR A 140 25.39 7.96 14.48
C TYR A 140 26.28 7.43 13.34
N GLU A 141 27.24 6.52 13.61
CA GLU A 141 28.09 5.94 12.55
C GLU A 141 27.31 5.12 11.51
N LYS A 142 26.05 4.75 11.79
CA LYS A 142 25.19 3.98 10.87
C LYS A 142 24.17 4.83 10.11
N TYR A 143 24.03 6.13 10.43
CA TYR A 143 22.95 7.00 9.91
C TYR A 143 23.45 8.28 9.23
N ASP A 144 24.66 8.28 8.67
CA ASP A 144 25.12 9.37 7.79
C ASP A 144 24.59 9.20 6.34
N GLU A 145 23.36 8.72 6.20
CA GLU A 145 22.62 8.72 4.92
C GLU A 145 21.76 10.00 4.79
N GLY A 146 22.31 11.18 5.13
CA GLY A 146 21.76 12.50 4.74
C GLY A 146 20.27 12.78 5.01
N GLY A 147 19.61 11.97 5.84
CA GLY A 147 18.17 12.00 6.04
C GLY A 147 17.80 13.09 7.03
N HIS A 148 17.36 14.24 6.53
CA HIS A 148 16.74 15.24 7.39
C HIS A 148 15.49 14.64 8.07
N ALA A 149 15.28 14.97 9.35
CA ALA A 149 14.06 14.59 10.05
C ALA A 149 12.83 15.01 9.23
N LEU A 150 11.85 14.12 9.08
CA LEU A 150 10.62 14.39 8.36
C LEU A 150 9.81 15.46 9.12
N VAL A 151 10.05 16.72 8.80
CA VAL A 151 9.41 17.89 9.42
C VAL A 151 8.10 18.29 8.72
N GLY A 152 7.65 17.49 7.74
CA GLY A 152 6.49 17.77 6.90
C GLY A 152 6.81 18.75 5.77
N SER A 153 6.02 18.70 4.69
CA SER A 153 6.29 19.43 3.45
C SER A 153 6.22 20.96 3.56
N VAL A 154 5.75 21.51 4.70
CA VAL A 154 5.56 22.96 4.93
C VAL A 154 6.56 23.51 5.96
N SER A 155 7.44 22.69 6.51
CA SER A 155 8.38 23.09 7.58
C SER A 155 9.38 24.19 7.20
N SER A 156 9.68 24.35 5.91
CA SER A 156 10.68 25.29 5.39
C SER A 156 10.07 26.58 4.83
N ILE A 157 8.79 26.85 5.09
CA ILE A 157 8.16 28.13 4.72
C ILE A 157 8.54 29.19 5.76
N THR A 158 9.48 30.05 5.38
CA THR A 158 9.70 31.34 6.06
C THR A 158 8.60 32.29 5.60
N LEU A 159 7.60 32.52 6.45
CA LEU A 159 6.61 33.56 6.17
C LEU A 159 7.33 34.92 6.10
N PRO A 160 7.17 35.71 5.03
CA PRO A 160 7.66 37.08 5.04
C PRO A 160 6.97 37.82 6.19
N ALA A 161 7.73 38.61 6.94
CA ALA A 161 7.22 39.43 8.03
C ALA A 161 5.91 40.08 7.60
N THR A 162 4.88 39.83 8.40
CA THR A 162 3.48 40.01 8.07
C THR A 162 3.25 41.32 7.33
N SER A 163 2.62 41.22 6.16
CA SER A 163 2.05 42.31 5.39
C SER A 163 0.96 43.09 6.14
N ALA A 164 0.78 42.91 7.45
CA ALA A 164 -0.01 43.78 8.30
C ALA A 164 0.48 45.24 8.22
N ASP A 165 1.79 45.43 8.01
CA ASP A 165 2.40 46.75 7.84
C ASP A 165 2.27 47.29 6.40
N ALA A 166 2.08 46.39 5.42
CA ALA A 166 1.93 46.73 4.01
C ALA A 166 0.48 47.09 3.66
N TRP A 167 -0.50 46.33 4.18
CA TRP A 167 -1.93 46.59 4.01
C TRP A 167 -2.40 47.84 4.76
N SER A 168 -1.79 48.18 5.90
CA SER A 168 -2.06 49.44 6.61
C SER A 168 -1.51 50.67 5.86
N ARG A 169 -0.33 50.58 5.26
CA ARG A 169 0.26 51.67 4.46
C ARG A 169 -0.44 51.90 3.12
N GLN A 170 -0.95 50.83 2.50
CA GLN A 170 -1.63 50.92 1.20
C GLN A 170 -3.05 51.50 1.32
N GLY A 171 -3.73 51.26 2.44
CA GLY A 171 -5.03 51.87 2.76
C GLY A 171 -4.95 53.40 2.96
N SER A 172 -3.92 53.90 3.66
CA SER A 172 -3.75 55.36 3.83
C SER A 172 -3.36 56.08 2.53
N ARG A 173 -2.48 55.50 1.70
CA ARG A 173 -2.08 56.13 0.43
C ARG A 173 -3.23 56.18 -0.59
N MET A 174 -4.18 55.24 -0.53
CA MET A 174 -5.36 55.26 -1.40
C MET A 174 -6.35 56.37 -0.99
N PHE A 175 -6.47 56.66 0.30
CA PHE A 175 -7.27 57.80 0.79
C PHE A 175 -6.63 59.15 0.43
N ASP A 176 -5.31 59.29 0.55
CA ASP A 176 -4.60 60.52 0.15
C ASP A 176 -4.66 60.76 -1.36
N LEU A 177 -4.60 59.71 -2.18
CA LEU A 177 -4.74 59.82 -3.64
C LEU A 177 -6.17 60.17 -4.08
N PHE A 178 -7.17 59.91 -3.25
CA PHE A 178 -8.56 60.27 -3.52
C PHE A 178 -8.90 61.69 -3.02
N VAL A 179 -8.14 62.22 -2.05
CA VAL A 179 -8.24 63.60 -1.55
C VAL A 179 -7.45 64.58 -2.43
N GLN A 180 -6.44 64.10 -3.15
CA GLN A 180 -5.58 64.92 -4.00
C GLN A 180 -5.81 64.63 -5.49
N GLY A 181 -7.04 64.87 -5.93
CA GLY A 181 -7.28 65.14 -7.35
C GLY A 181 -6.71 66.52 -7.68
N ASP A 182 -5.62 66.56 -8.45
CA ASP A 182 -5.53 67.29 -9.72
C ASP A 182 -4.12 67.16 -10.34
N GLU A 183 -4.08 67.17 -11.67
CA GLU A 183 -2.94 67.47 -12.53
C GLU A 183 -1.79 66.43 -12.76
N LYS A 184 -1.81 65.88 -13.99
CA LYS A 184 -0.66 65.63 -14.91
C LYS A 184 0.31 64.48 -14.52
N GLY A 185 0.70 63.55 -15.39
CA GLY A 185 0.74 63.50 -16.84
C GLY A 185 2.12 62.98 -17.27
N LEU A 186 2.14 61.93 -18.12
CA LEU A 186 3.22 61.47 -19.01
C LEU A 186 4.52 60.83 -18.46
N GLY A 187 4.93 59.76 -19.16
CA GLY A 187 6.33 59.54 -19.59
C GLY A 187 7.09 58.41 -18.88
N THR A 188 7.02 57.15 -19.33
CA THR A 188 7.88 56.46 -20.34
C THR A 188 9.25 55.95 -19.85
N ARG A 189 9.55 54.69 -20.25
CA ARG A 189 10.86 53.99 -20.43
C ARG A 189 11.43 53.25 -19.20
N ASP A 190 12.02 52.06 -19.29
CA ASP A 190 12.26 51.07 -20.38
C ASP A 190 12.71 49.75 -19.71
N SER A 191 12.59 48.62 -20.43
CA SER A 191 13.49 47.43 -20.53
C SER A 191 14.31 46.93 -19.31
N THR A 192 14.42 45.65 -18.97
CA THR A 192 14.10 44.33 -19.55
C THR A 192 14.15 43.31 -18.40
N ASP A 193 13.39 42.21 -18.49
CA ASP A 193 13.90 40.83 -18.38
C ASP A 193 12.79 39.79 -18.10
N GLY A 194 12.65 38.86 -19.04
CA GLY A 194 12.72 37.44 -18.70
C GLY A 194 11.45 36.77 -18.17
N PHE A 195 10.52 36.48 -19.07
CA PHE A 195 9.48 35.47 -18.94
C PHE A 195 10.04 34.12 -18.44
N ALA A 196 9.47 33.55 -17.38
CA ALA A 196 9.63 32.14 -17.01
C ALA A 196 8.37 31.36 -17.40
N VAL A 197 8.55 30.44 -18.34
CA VAL A 197 7.55 29.49 -18.84
C VAL A 197 7.30 28.41 -17.79
N ILE A 198 6.03 28.19 -17.47
CA ILE A 198 5.54 27.06 -16.66
C ILE A 198 5.53 25.82 -17.56
N LYS A 199 6.34 24.80 -17.24
CA LYS A 199 6.18 23.45 -17.80
C LYS A 199 5.22 22.67 -16.90
N LEU A 200 4.16 22.16 -17.53
CA LEU A 200 3.32 21.07 -17.03
C LEU A 200 4.15 19.80 -16.87
#